data_AF-A0A0G1TH29-F1
#
_entry.id   AF-A0A0G1TH29-F1
#
_cell.length_a   1.000
_cell.length_b   1.000
_cell.length_c   1.000
_cell.angle_alpha   90.00
_cell.angle_beta   90.00
_cell.angle_gamma   90.00
#
_symmetry.space_group_name_H-M   'P 1'
#
loop_
_entity.id
_entity.type
_entity.pdbx_description
1 polymer ?
#
loop_
_entity_poly.entity_id
_entity_poly.type
_entity_poly.pdbx_seq_one_letter_code
_entity_poly.pdbx_strand_id
1 'polypeptide(L)'
;MKGVDSIGFDVTCKENFSNQDFETLLKNIHLESIELNIMGATAAHPFIDFLNEKVQTNKINKNEIKGSVSFDPLSHLSLNGNFCKSQDEVFETAKKLVEKAKDLPNFRVIGVNGEIFNSAGATIVQELAFALSMGNQYLTLLTETGLDIDTVAQNMKFNFGVSSNYFMEIAKFRAARMLWAQIVDAYKPKNKEVAKMIIHATTSKWNQTVYDPYVNLLRGTTESMSATIAGIDSLTVTPFNNAFEKATDFSDRIARNTQILLKEESYFDKIADPAGGSYYIETLTASIAEHAWKLFQE
;
A
#
# COMPACT_ATOMS: atom_id res chain seq x y z
N MET A 1 -2.80 12.16 -19.47
CA MET A 1 -2.24 11.02 -18.72
C MET A 1 -2.09 9.84 -19.66
N LYS A 2 -0.96 9.12 -19.65
CA LYS A 2 -0.67 8.00 -20.57
C LYS A 2 -1.40 6.69 -20.18
N GLY A 3 -2.64 6.79 -19.67
CA GLY A 3 -3.42 5.64 -19.15
C GLY A 3 -3.13 5.26 -17.68
N VAL A 4 -2.67 6.20 -16.86
CA VAL A 4 -2.45 5.99 -15.41
C VAL A 4 -3.67 6.52 -14.64
N ASP A 5 -4.16 5.73 -13.68
CA ASP A 5 -5.38 6.04 -12.90
C ASP A 5 -5.08 6.62 -11.50
N SER A 6 -3.83 6.57 -11.03
CA SER A 6 -3.38 7.10 -9.74
C SER A 6 -1.95 7.63 -9.82
N ILE A 7 -1.63 8.72 -9.11
CA ILE A 7 -0.26 9.25 -9.07
C ILE A 7 0.36 8.98 -7.71
N GLY A 8 1.58 8.42 -7.72
CA GLY A 8 2.46 8.32 -6.57
C GLY A 8 3.61 9.32 -6.66
N PHE A 9 3.91 10.01 -5.57
CA PHE A 9 5.06 10.88 -5.44
C PHE A 9 5.99 10.34 -4.36
N ASP A 10 7.18 9.90 -4.76
CA ASP A 10 8.28 9.62 -3.84
C ASP A 10 9.00 10.93 -3.51
N VAL A 11 8.80 11.41 -2.29
CA VAL A 11 9.37 12.67 -1.80
C VAL A 11 10.29 12.44 -0.59
N THR A 12 10.75 11.22 -0.41
CA THR A 12 11.61 10.79 0.71
C THR A 12 12.92 11.59 0.82
N CYS A 13 13.41 12.17 -0.27
CA CYS A 13 14.68 12.90 -0.29
C CYS A 13 14.61 14.34 0.28
N LYS A 14 13.42 14.87 0.58
CA LYS A 14 13.26 16.25 1.06
C LYS A 14 12.70 16.27 2.48
N GLU A 15 13.33 17.05 3.36
CA GLU A 15 12.95 17.11 4.78
C GLU A 15 11.85 18.14 5.08
N ASN A 16 11.81 19.24 4.33
CA ASN A 16 10.90 20.35 4.57
C ASN A 16 10.04 20.65 3.34
N PHE A 17 8.73 20.79 3.54
CA PHE A 17 7.77 21.13 2.49
C PHE A 17 7.01 22.39 2.85
N SER A 18 6.85 23.25 1.86
CA SER A 18 5.97 24.42 1.91
C SER A 18 4.73 24.19 1.06
N ASN A 19 3.67 24.97 1.28
CA ASN A 19 2.49 24.94 0.41
C ASN A 19 2.86 25.20 -1.05
N GLN A 20 3.81 26.10 -1.32
CA GLN A 20 4.26 26.42 -2.67
C GLN A 20 4.91 25.22 -3.38
N ASP A 21 5.59 24.33 -2.63
CA ASP A 21 6.12 23.10 -3.18
C ASP A 21 5.00 22.19 -3.67
N PHE A 22 3.93 22.02 -2.89
CA PHE A 22 2.78 21.21 -3.28
C PHE A 22 1.97 21.85 -4.40
N GLU A 23 1.85 23.18 -4.43
CA GLU A 23 1.24 23.88 -5.58
C GLU A 23 2.01 23.65 -6.87
N THR A 24 3.35 23.64 -6.79
CA THR A 24 4.21 23.35 -7.93
C THR A 24 4.09 21.89 -8.35
N LEU A 25 4.10 20.97 -7.38
CA LEU A 25 4.00 19.52 -7.60
C LEU A 25 2.67 19.13 -8.24
N LEU A 26 1.57 19.74 -7.78
CA LEU A 26 0.21 19.44 -8.22
C LEU A 26 -0.30 20.40 -9.29
N LYS A 27 0.60 21.17 -9.92
CA LYS A 27 0.23 22.10 -10.98
C LYS A 27 -0.47 21.35 -12.12
N ASN A 28 -1.68 21.79 -12.47
CA ASN A 28 -2.55 21.18 -13.48
C ASN A 28 -3.03 19.75 -13.14
N ILE A 29 -3.03 19.37 -11.86
CA ILE A 29 -3.62 18.12 -11.38
C ILE A 29 -4.92 18.45 -10.63
N HIS A 30 -6.04 17.89 -11.09
CA HIS A 30 -7.33 18.02 -10.43
C HIS A 30 -7.43 17.01 -9.29
N LEU A 31 -7.59 17.49 -8.05
CA LEU A 31 -7.57 16.67 -6.84
C LEU A 31 -8.77 15.72 -6.74
N GLU A 32 -9.89 16.10 -7.37
CA GLU A 32 -11.15 15.35 -7.38
C GLU A 32 -11.13 14.17 -8.37
N SER A 33 -10.25 14.24 -9.36
CA SER A 33 -10.29 13.35 -10.52
C SER A 33 -9.30 12.18 -10.44
N ILE A 34 -8.28 12.27 -9.57
CA ILE A 34 -7.22 11.27 -9.51
C ILE A 34 -6.83 10.94 -8.07
N GLU A 35 -6.52 9.67 -7.82
CA GLU A 35 -5.97 9.24 -6.54
C GLU A 35 -4.52 9.74 -6.38
N LEU A 36 -4.23 10.41 -5.26
CA LEU A 36 -2.91 10.96 -4.95
C LEU A 36 -2.25 10.21 -3.79
N ASN A 37 -1.05 9.68 -4.02
CA ASN A 37 -0.29 8.94 -3.04
C ASN A 37 1.05 9.64 -2.77
N ILE A 38 1.31 10.02 -1.51
CA ILE A 38 2.56 10.66 -1.08
C ILE A 38 3.37 9.68 -0.25
N MET A 39 4.58 9.36 -0.73
CA MET A 39 5.54 8.51 -0.03
C MET A 39 6.60 9.39 0.62
N GLY A 40 6.65 9.38 1.95
CA GLY A 40 7.58 10.17 2.74
C GLY A 40 6.97 10.66 4.04
N ALA A 41 7.51 10.22 5.17
CA ALA A 41 6.96 10.54 6.49
C ALA A 41 7.03 12.04 6.82
N THR A 42 8.05 12.75 6.35
CA THR A 42 8.24 14.20 6.56
C THR A 42 7.21 15.05 5.81
N ALA A 43 6.75 14.57 4.65
CA ALA A 43 5.72 15.24 3.85
C ALA A 43 4.30 15.05 4.41
N ALA A 44 4.10 14.06 5.29
CA ALA A 44 2.77 13.63 5.75
C ALA A 44 1.92 14.76 6.33
N HIS A 45 2.45 15.46 7.34
CA HIS A 45 1.77 16.55 8.02
C HIS A 45 1.52 17.75 7.09
N PRO A 46 2.56 18.32 6.45
CA PRO A 46 2.40 19.44 5.53
C PRO A 46 1.41 19.15 4.40
N PHE A 47 1.42 17.93 3.86
CA PHE A 47 0.55 17.57 2.75
C PHE A 47 -0.93 17.51 3.15
N ILE A 48 -1.26 16.92 4.31
CA ILE A 48 -2.65 16.87 4.77
C ILE A 48 -3.17 18.27 5.12
N ASP A 49 -2.32 19.12 5.71
CA ASP A 49 -2.69 20.52 5.98
C ASP A 49 -2.97 21.27 4.68
N PHE A 50 -2.08 21.16 3.68
CA PHE A 50 -2.28 21.70 2.35
C PHE A 50 -3.57 21.17 1.68
N LEU A 51 -3.82 19.87 1.78
CA LEU A 51 -4.99 19.22 1.19
C LEU A 51 -6.29 19.75 1.82
N ASN A 52 -6.34 19.84 3.15
CA ASN A 52 -7.49 20.39 3.88
C ASN A 52 -7.73 21.87 3.52
N GLU A 53 -6.68 22.67 3.40
CA GLU A 53 -6.77 24.06 2.96
C GLU A 53 -7.35 24.18 1.54
N LYS A 54 -6.87 23.35 0.59
CA LYS A 54 -7.38 23.33 -0.79
C LYS A 54 -8.82 22.85 -0.87
N VAL A 55 -9.18 21.83 -0.10
CA VAL A 55 -10.56 21.31 -0.02
C VAL A 55 -11.51 22.41 0.48
N GLN A 56 -11.13 23.16 1.51
CA GLN A 56 -11.93 24.27 2.02
C GLN A 56 -12.01 25.44 1.04
N THR A 57 -10.87 25.86 0.48
CA THR A 57 -10.77 27.03 -0.41
C THR A 57 -11.53 26.81 -1.71
N ASN A 58 -11.36 25.64 -2.32
CA ASN A 58 -11.99 25.28 -3.60
C ASN A 58 -13.38 24.66 -3.41
N LYS A 59 -13.84 24.47 -2.17
CA LYS A 59 -15.13 23.84 -1.82
C LYS A 59 -15.29 22.45 -2.44
N ILE A 60 -14.21 21.68 -2.42
CA ILE A 60 -14.17 20.32 -2.97
C ILE A 60 -14.99 19.40 -2.08
N ASN A 61 -15.74 18.48 -2.67
CA ASN A 61 -16.41 17.44 -1.91
C ASN A 61 -15.37 16.49 -1.30
N LYS A 62 -15.35 16.39 0.03
CA LYS A 62 -14.39 15.55 0.77
C LYS A 62 -14.43 14.07 0.34
N ASN A 63 -15.56 13.59 -0.18
CA ASN A 63 -15.72 12.22 -0.67
C ASN A 63 -14.98 11.98 -2.01
N GLU A 64 -14.69 13.03 -2.78
CA GLU A 64 -14.00 12.93 -4.07
C GLU A 64 -12.48 12.84 -3.91
N ILE A 65 -11.95 13.27 -2.76
CA ILE A 65 -10.54 13.16 -2.44
C ILE A 65 -10.19 11.71 -2.13
N LYS A 66 -9.41 11.10 -3.03
CA LYS A 66 -8.90 9.73 -2.89
C LYS A 66 -7.38 9.78 -2.81
N GLY A 67 -6.80 9.00 -1.92
CA GLY A 67 -5.36 8.98 -1.83
C GLY A 67 -4.80 8.37 -0.57
N SER A 68 -3.50 8.48 -0.45
CA SER A 68 -2.84 8.18 0.80
C SER A 68 -1.58 9.00 1.04
N VAL A 69 -1.23 9.11 2.30
CA VAL A 69 0.11 9.41 2.77
C VAL A 69 0.61 8.15 3.46
N SER A 70 1.85 7.73 3.20
CA SER A 70 2.43 6.57 3.87
C SER A 70 3.23 6.99 5.10
N PHE A 71 2.56 7.28 6.22
CA PHE A 71 3.22 7.44 7.51
C PHE A 71 3.40 6.06 8.17
N ASP A 72 4.65 5.59 8.24
CA ASP A 72 4.98 4.23 8.72
C ASP A 72 6.25 4.21 9.60
N PRO A 73 6.12 4.59 10.88
CA PRO A 73 7.25 4.55 11.81
C PRO A 73 7.75 3.14 12.17
N LEU A 74 6.89 2.12 12.12
CA LEU A 74 7.29 0.74 12.41
C LEU A 74 8.18 0.16 11.31
N SER A 75 7.97 0.56 10.05
CA SER A 75 8.91 0.20 8.97
C SER A 75 10.26 0.88 9.16
N HIS A 76 10.28 2.15 9.57
CA HIS A 76 11.53 2.82 9.92
C HIS A 76 12.25 2.10 11.07
N LEU A 77 11.53 1.70 12.12
CA LEU A 77 12.07 0.91 13.21
C LEU A 77 12.65 -0.41 12.73
N SER A 78 11.94 -1.12 11.86
CA SER A 78 12.37 -2.43 11.32
C SER A 78 13.63 -2.33 10.46
N LEU A 79 13.80 -1.22 9.71
CA LEU A 79 14.95 -1.01 8.84
C LEU A 79 16.17 -0.45 9.58
N ASN A 80 15.96 0.42 10.57
CA ASN A 80 17.05 1.20 11.21
C ASN A 80 17.34 0.78 12.65
N GLY A 81 16.49 -0.05 13.26
CA GLY A 81 16.60 -0.47 14.67
C GLY A 81 16.24 0.62 15.68
N ASN A 82 15.72 1.77 15.24
CA ASN A 82 15.24 2.85 16.10
C ASN A 82 14.08 3.64 15.49
N PHE A 83 13.38 4.40 16.33
CA PHE A 83 12.46 5.44 15.88
C PHE A 83 13.23 6.73 15.58
N CYS A 84 12.73 7.56 14.66
CA CYS A 84 13.32 8.88 14.38
C CYS A 84 13.27 9.83 15.60
N LYS A 85 12.28 9.62 16.48
CA LYS A 85 12.07 10.33 17.76
C LYS A 85 11.67 9.32 18.84
N SER A 86 11.29 9.77 20.04
CA SER A 86 10.72 8.84 21.03
C SER A 86 9.45 8.15 20.49
N GLN A 87 9.16 6.93 20.96
CA GLN A 87 7.96 6.18 20.54
C GLN A 87 6.69 7.01 20.76
N ASP A 88 6.54 7.61 21.94
CA ASP A 88 5.38 8.42 22.29
C ASP A 88 5.19 9.61 21.33
N GLU A 89 6.27 10.34 21.00
CA GLU A 89 6.19 11.46 20.05
C GLU A 89 5.77 11.02 18.64
N VAL A 90 6.24 9.84 18.21
CA VAL A 90 5.95 9.31 16.89
C VAL A 90 4.48 8.86 16.79
N PHE A 91 3.95 8.19 17.82
CA PHE A 91 2.55 7.77 17.82
C PHE A 91 1.58 8.94 18.10
N GLU A 92 2.00 9.96 18.85
CA GLU A 92 1.26 11.22 18.94
C GLU A 92 1.21 11.95 17.59
N THR A 93 2.28 11.87 16.80
CA THR A 93 2.31 12.37 15.42
C THR A 93 1.34 11.59 14.53
N ALA A 94 1.32 10.25 14.63
CA ALA A 94 0.37 9.41 13.91
C ALA A 94 -1.09 9.72 14.29
N LYS A 95 -1.37 9.94 15.58
CA LYS A 95 -2.69 10.34 16.07
C LYS A 95 -3.17 11.63 15.40
N LYS A 96 -2.36 12.69 15.45
CA LYS A 96 -2.69 13.99 14.84
C LYS A 96 -2.96 13.88 13.35
N LEU A 97 -2.19 13.04 12.65
CA LEU A 97 -2.40 12.77 11.23
C LEU A 97 -3.77 12.14 10.96
N VAL A 98 -4.14 11.11 11.73
CA VAL A 98 -5.46 10.44 11.63
C VAL A 98 -6.58 11.44 11.94
N GLU A 99 -6.43 12.26 12.99
CA GLU A 99 -7.41 13.29 13.35
C GLU A 99 -7.60 14.35 12.25
N LYS A 100 -6.51 14.76 11.58
CA LYS A 100 -6.55 15.72 10.47
C LYS A 100 -7.20 15.15 9.21
N ALA A 101 -7.10 13.84 9.00
CA ALA A 101 -7.70 13.14 7.87
C ALA A 101 -9.11 12.60 8.13
N LYS A 102 -9.65 12.75 9.36
CA LYS A 102 -10.95 12.18 9.76
C LYS A 102 -12.12 12.53 8.84
N ASP A 103 -12.07 13.71 8.22
CA ASP A 103 -13.14 14.19 7.34
C ASP A 103 -12.96 13.73 5.88
N LEU A 104 -11.89 13.01 5.56
CA LEU A 104 -11.55 12.54 4.21
C LEU A 104 -11.73 11.00 4.15
N PRO A 105 -12.95 10.50 3.89
CA PRO A 105 -13.27 9.09 4.09
C PRO A 105 -12.53 8.12 3.15
N ASN A 106 -12.07 8.61 2.00
CA ASN A 106 -11.33 7.85 0.98
C ASN A 106 -9.83 8.15 0.99
N PHE A 107 -9.33 8.82 2.03
CA PHE A 107 -7.92 9.08 2.24
C PHE A 107 -7.36 8.16 3.33
N ARG A 108 -6.11 7.69 3.17
CA ARG A 108 -5.43 6.81 4.14
C ARG A 108 -4.14 7.46 4.59
N VAL A 109 -3.77 7.30 5.85
CA VAL A 109 -2.60 7.99 6.41
C VAL A 109 -1.57 7.05 7.03
N ILE A 110 -2.03 5.92 7.55
CA ILE A 110 -1.13 4.91 8.09
C ILE A 110 -0.82 3.92 6.96
N GLY A 111 0.44 3.92 6.52
CA GLY A 111 0.95 2.93 5.59
C GLY A 111 1.53 1.76 6.38
N VAL A 112 1.12 0.53 6.09
CA VAL A 112 1.76 -0.67 6.63
C VAL A 112 2.59 -1.29 5.50
N ASN A 113 3.90 -1.06 5.51
CA ASN A 113 4.78 -1.55 4.45
C ASN A 113 5.28 -2.97 4.75
N GLY A 114 4.59 -3.98 4.24
CA GLY A 114 5.09 -5.36 4.16
C GLY A 114 6.17 -5.54 3.07
N GLU A 115 6.19 -4.69 2.04
CA GLU A 115 7.17 -4.74 0.94
C GLU A 115 8.63 -4.72 1.43
N ILE A 116 8.92 -4.07 2.55
CA ILE A 116 10.28 -4.05 3.12
C ILE A 116 10.77 -5.47 3.47
N PHE A 117 9.88 -6.34 3.95
CA PHE A 117 10.23 -7.71 4.31
C PHE A 117 10.44 -8.55 3.06
N ASN A 118 9.58 -8.38 2.05
CA ASN A 118 9.76 -9.02 0.74
C ASN A 118 11.12 -8.66 0.14
N SER A 119 11.44 -7.37 0.12
CA SER A 119 12.70 -6.83 -0.39
C SER A 119 13.92 -7.25 0.46
N ALA A 120 13.71 -7.61 1.73
CA ALA A 120 14.73 -8.17 2.62
C ALA A 120 14.86 -9.72 2.53
N GLY A 121 14.10 -10.37 1.64
CA GLY A 121 14.16 -11.82 1.43
C GLY A 121 13.24 -12.66 2.33
N ALA A 122 12.26 -12.03 2.98
CA ALA A 122 11.24 -12.76 3.75
C ALA A 122 10.42 -13.69 2.84
N THR A 123 10.04 -14.83 3.40
CA THR A 123 9.04 -15.71 2.77
C THR A 123 7.67 -15.04 2.75
N ILE A 124 6.75 -15.52 1.90
CA ILE A 124 5.37 -15.03 1.82
C ILE A 124 4.63 -15.10 3.16
N VAL A 125 4.90 -16.15 3.95
CA VAL A 125 4.32 -16.31 5.29
C VAL A 125 4.86 -15.26 6.25
N GLN A 126 6.17 -15.01 6.23
CA GLN A 126 6.81 -13.99 7.07
C GLN A 126 6.37 -12.58 6.70
N GLU A 127 6.38 -12.24 5.40
CA GLU A 127 5.89 -10.93 4.92
C GLU A 127 4.47 -10.67 5.42
N LEU A 128 3.58 -11.67 5.29
CA LEU A 128 2.20 -11.54 5.72
C LEU A 128 2.08 -11.41 7.25
N ALA A 129 2.72 -12.30 8.01
CA ALA A 129 2.64 -12.28 9.47
C ALA A 129 3.20 -10.98 10.06
N PHE A 130 4.34 -10.50 9.56
CA PHE A 130 4.96 -9.26 10.03
C PHE A 130 4.14 -8.04 9.66
N ALA A 131 3.57 -7.97 8.46
CA ALA A 131 2.67 -6.88 8.08
C ALA A 131 1.40 -6.87 8.94
N LEU A 132 0.80 -8.03 9.24
CA LEU A 132 -0.35 -8.12 10.13
C LEU A 132 0.01 -7.73 11.57
N SER A 133 1.20 -8.12 12.05
CA SER A 133 1.72 -7.73 13.36
C SER A 133 1.90 -6.22 13.47
N MET A 134 2.53 -5.58 12.47
CA MET A 134 2.62 -4.13 12.39
C MET A 134 1.24 -3.47 12.35
N GLY A 135 0.31 -4.00 11.56
CA GLY A 135 -1.06 -3.49 11.49
C GLY A 135 -1.77 -3.55 12.85
N ASN A 136 -1.69 -4.68 13.54
CA ASN A 136 -2.24 -4.87 14.89
C ASN A 136 -1.59 -3.93 15.92
N GLN A 137 -0.28 -3.71 15.80
CA GLN A 137 0.44 -2.77 16.67
C GLN A 137 -0.05 -1.33 16.46
N TYR A 138 -0.31 -0.93 15.22
CA TYR A 138 -0.94 0.37 14.92
C TYR A 138 -2.34 0.49 15.53
N LEU A 139 -3.19 -0.54 15.40
CA LEU A 139 -4.51 -0.55 16.02
C LEU A 139 -4.39 -0.36 17.54
N THR A 140 -3.54 -1.14 18.18
CA THR A 140 -3.32 -1.10 19.64
C THR A 140 -2.85 0.28 20.10
N LEU A 141 -1.71 0.74 19.57
CA LEU A 141 -1.09 1.98 20.06
C LEU A 141 -1.97 3.20 19.78
N LEU A 142 -2.64 3.27 18.63
CA LEU A 142 -3.50 4.41 18.30
C LEU A 142 -4.80 4.42 19.10
N THR A 143 -5.39 3.25 19.36
CA THR A 143 -6.59 3.17 20.22
C THR A 143 -6.27 3.48 21.68
N GLU A 144 -5.09 3.12 22.18
CA GLU A 144 -4.59 3.53 23.51
C GLU A 144 -4.46 5.05 23.66
N THR A 145 -4.22 5.77 22.56
CA THR A 145 -4.23 7.25 22.57
C THR A 145 -5.63 7.88 22.61
N GLY A 146 -6.69 7.06 22.59
CA GLY A 146 -8.09 7.47 22.65
C GLY A 146 -8.81 7.58 21.30
N LEU A 147 -8.19 7.14 20.19
CA LEU A 147 -8.87 7.07 18.90
C LEU A 147 -9.83 5.88 18.84
N ASP A 148 -10.97 6.07 18.16
CA ASP A 148 -11.93 4.99 17.92
C ASP A 148 -11.38 4.01 16.86
N ILE A 149 -11.60 2.71 17.08
CA ILE A 149 -11.09 1.64 16.22
C ILE A 149 -11.53 1.80 14.76
N ASP A 150 -12.76 2.24 14.51
CA ASP A 150 -13.28 2.41 13.15
C ASP A 150 -12.48 3.50 12.42
N THR A 151 -12.10 4.56 13.16
CA THR A 151 -11.29 5.66 12.61
C THR A 151 -9.88 5.20 12.29
N VAL A 152 -9.25 4.42 13.17
CA VAL A 152 -7.89 3.92 12.93
C VAL A 152 -7.88 2.95 11.74
N ALA A 153 -8.73 1.92 11.77
CA ALA A 153 -8.79 0.89 10.73
C ALA A 153 -9.12 1.49 9.35
N GLN A 154 -10.06 2.44 9.28
CA GLN A 154 -10.38 3.15 8.04
C GLN A 154 -9.20 3.96 7.49
N ASN A 155 -8.22 4.37 8.30
CA ASN A 155 -7.08 5.17 7.86
C ASN A 155 -5.86 4.34 7.45
N MET A 156 -5.95 3.01 7.42
CA MET A 156 -4.84 2.12 7.09
C MET A 156 -4.84 1.71 5.61
N LYS A 157 -3.64 1.64 5.03
CA LYS A 157 -3.35 1.08 3.70
C LYS A 157 -2.14 0.16 3.81
N PHE A 158 -2.22 -1.03 3.24
CA PHE A 158 -1.14 -2.02 3.25
C PHE A 158 -0.40 -2.01 1.93
N ASN A 159 0.93 -2.05 1.99
CA ASN A 159 1.80 -2.11 0.82
C ASN A 159 2.59 -3.41 0.86
N PHE A 160 2.42 -4.29 -0.12
CA PHE A 160 3.09 -5.58 -0.20
C PHE A 160 3.99 -5.68 -1.44
N GLY A 161 5.02 -6.51 -1.35
CA GLY A 161 5.78 -6.95 -2.51
C GLY A 161 5.04 -8.04 -3.26
N VAL A 162 5.37 -8.25 -4.53
CA VAL A 162 4.87 -9.39 -5.33
C VAL A 162 6.06 -10.11 -5.93
N SER A 163 6.31 -11.34 -5.46
CA SER A 163 7.40 -12.19 -5.93
C SER A 163 7.01 -13.08 -7.11
N SER A 164 7.98 -13.83 -7.62
CA SER A 164 7.80 -14.78 -8.72
C SER A 164 6.91 -15.99 -8.41
N ASN A 165 6.54 -16.22 -7.15
CA ASN A 165 5.71 -17.37 -6.74
C ASN A 165 4.22 -17.13 -7.06
N TYR A 166 3.89 -17.17 -8.34
CA TYR A 166 2.60 -16.79 -8.91
C TYR A 166 1.36 -17.20 -8.09
N PHE A 167 1.17 -18.50 -7.82
CA PHE A 167 0.00 -18.98 -7.08
C PHE A 167 0.04 -18.65 -5.59
N MET A 168 1.24 -18.59 -4.99
CA MET A 168 1.38 -18.22 -3.59
C MET A 168 1.05 -16.73 -3.39
N GLU A 169 1.38 -15.87 -4.36
CA GLU A 169 1.00 -14.45 -4.30
C GLU A 169 -0.51 -14.27 -4.39
N ILE A 170 -1.19 -15.01 -5.29
CA ILE A 170 -2.66 -15.03 -5.33
C ILE A 170 -3.23 -15.45 -3.97
N ALA A 171 -2.71 -16.55 -3.44
CA ALA A 171 -3.17 -17.08 -2.16
C ALA A 171 -2.86 -16.16 -0.97
N LYS A 172 -1.72 -15.45 -0.98
CA LYS A 172 -1.27 -14.50 0.04
C LYS A 172 -2.27 -13.37 0.21
N PHE A 173 -2.66 -12.69 -0.87
CA PHE A 173 -3.57 -11.55 -0.79
C PHE A 173 -4.98 -11.96 -0.35
N ARG A 174 -5.43 -13.17 -0.74
CA ARG A 174 -6.69 -13.75 -0.24
C ARG A 174 -6.62 -14.01 1.27
N ALA A 175 -5.56 -14.67 1.73
CA ALA A 175 -5.33 -14.93 3.15
C ALA A 175 -5.20 -13.62 3.95
N ALA A 176 -4.51 -12.62 3.41
CA ALA A 176 -4.30 -11.33 4.06
C ALA A 176 -5.61 -10.63 4.42
N ARG A 177 -6.56 -10.58 3.48
CA ARG A 177 -7.89 -9.99 3.74
C ARG A 177 -8.65 -10.74 4.81
N MET A 178 -8.62 -12.07 4.79
CA MET A 178 -9.31 -12.90 5.79
C MET A 178 -8.73 -12.68 7.19
N LEU A 179 -7.40 -12.76 7.31
CA LEU A 179 -6.71 -12.59 8.58
C LEU A 179 -6.85 -11.15 9.12
N TRP A 180 -6.73 -10.14 8.26
CA TRP A 180 -6.92 -8.75 8.66
C TRP A 180 -8.33 -8.51 9.18
N ALA A 181 -9.36 -9.04 8.49
CA ALA A 181 -10.73 -8.93 8.96
C ALA A 181 -10.93 -9.58 10.34
N GLN A 182 -10.29 -10.73 10.58
CA GLN A 182 -10.31 -11.40 11.87
C GLN A 182 -9.60 -10.59 12.98
N ILE A 183 -8.48 -9.92 12.67
CA ILE A 183 -7.79 -9.03 13.61
C ILE A 183 -8.70 -7.86 13.98
N VAL A 184 -9.24 -7.16 12.98
CA VAL A 184 -10.09 -5.98 13.22
C VAL A 184 -11.36 -6.37 14.00
N ASP A 185 -11.99 -7.50 13.70
CA ASP A 185 -13.19 -7.98 14.42
C ASP A 185 -12.93 -8.21 15.92
N ALA A 186 -11.71 -8.59 16.31
CA ALA A 186 -11.33 -8.75 17.72
C ALA A 186 -11.43 -7.44 18.52
N TYR A 187 -11.27 -6.29 17.87
CA TYR A 187 -11.44 -4.95 18.47
C TYR A 187 -12.91 -4.49 18.50
N LYS A 188 -13.85 -5.29 17.98
CA LYS A 188 -15.29 -5.03 17.98
C LYS A 188 -15.66 -3.68 17.35
N PRO A 189 -15.31 -3.46 16.07
CA PRO A 189 -15.64 -2.22 15.36
C PRO A 189 -17.15 -2.04 15.29
N LYS A 190 -17.62 -0.79 15.29
CA LYS A 190 -19.06 -0.52 15.13
C LYS A 190 -19.48 -0.73 13.68
N ASN A 191 -18.60 -0.36 12.75
CA ASN A 191 -18.77 -0.58 11.33
C ASN A 191 -17.87 -1.72 10.83
N LYS A 192 -18.46 -2.84 10.40
CA LYS A 192 -17.70 -3.98 9.86
C LYS A 192 -16.95 -3.68 8.56
N GLU A 193 -17.36 -2.67 7.79
CA GLU A 193 -16.70 -2.32 6.52
C GLU A 193 -15.27 -1.80 6.71
N VAL A 194 -14.92 -1.31 7.91
CA VAL A 194 -13.55 -0.85 8.22
C VAL A 194 -12.54 -2.00 8.26
N ALA A 195 -13.03 -3.24 8.32
CA ALA A 195 -12.22 -4.45 8.22
C ALA A 195 -11.75 -4.75 6.78
N LYS A 196 -12.26 -4.02 5.77
CA LYS A 196 -11.81 -4.18 4.39
C LYS A 196 -10.36 -3.70 4.27
N MET A 197 -9.46 -4.65 3.99
CA MET A 197 -8.05 -4.35 3.73
C MET A 197 -7.90 -3.64 2.39
N ILE A 198 -7.25 -2.47 2.40
CA ILE A 198 -6.86 -1.76 1.17
C ILE A 198 -5.39 -2.07 0.88
N ILE A 199 -5.12 -2.64 -0.29
CA ILE A 199 -3.82 -3.18 -0.67
C ILE A 199 -3.26 -2.46 -1.89
N HIS A 200 -2.07 -1.89 -1.72
CA HIS A 200 -1.17 -1.59 -2.82
C HIS A 200 -0.15 -2.73 -2.96
N ALA A 201 0.16 -3.13 -4.18
CA ALA A 201 1.21 -4.09 -4.43
C ALA A 201 2.28 -3.50 -5.36
N THR A 202 3.53 -3.87 -5.12
CA THR A 202 4.66 -3.51 -5.98
C THR A 202 5.40 -4.77 -6.40
N THR A 203 5.66 -4.93 -7.69
CA THR A 203 6.48 -6.05 -8.21
C THR A 203 7.86 -6.06 -7.55
N SER A 204 8.36 -7.23 -7.16
CA SER A 204 9.54 -7.34 -6.31
C SER A 204 10.82 -6.83 -6.97
N LYS A 205 11.53 -5.93 -6.27
CA LYS A 205 12.88 -5.48 -6.67
C LYS A 205 13.91 -6.60 -6.52
N TRP A 206 13.71 -7.49 -5.55
CA TRP A 206 14.62 -8.61 -5.25
C TRP A 206 14.72 -9.61 -6.41
N ASN A 207 13.66 -9.76 -7.20
CA ASN A 207 13.60 -10.70 -8.31
C ASN A 207 14.22 -10.14 -9.62
N GLN A 208 14.58 -8.86 -9.67
CA GLN A 208 15.14 -8.24 -10.86
C GLN A 208 16.62 -8.59 -11.07
N THR A 209 17.01 -8.82 -12.32
CA THR A 209 18.41 -9.11 -12.69
C THR A 209 19.06 -7.95 -13.43
N VAL A 210 20.34 -7.70 -13.14
CA VAL A 210 21.17 -6.74 -13.89
C VAL A 210 21.57 -7.31 -15.25
N TYR A 211 21.92 -8.60 -15.29
CA TYR A 211 22.22 -9.31 -16.53
C TYR A 211 20.93 -9.76 -17.21
N ASP A 212 20.90 -9.64 -18.53
CA ASP A 212 19.75 -9.90 -19.38
C ASP A 212 18.44 -9.25 -18.86
N PRO A 213 18.42 -7.90 -18.76
CA PRO A 213 17.37 -7.19 -18.03
C PRO A 213 16.01 -7.23 -18.73
N TYR A 214 15.95 -7.63 -20.01
CA TYR A 214 14.68 -7.82 -20.72
C TYR A 214 13.87 -8.99 -20.14
N VAL A 215 14.52 -9.95 -19.47
CA VAL A 215 13.80 -11.01 -18.74
C VAL A 215 12.99 -10.45 -17.57
N ASN A 216 13.37 -9.28 -17.02
CA ASN A 216 12.58 -8.61 -15.99
C ASN A 216 11.20 -8.17 -16.51
N LEU A 217 11.02 -8.03 -17.82
CA LEU A 217 9.69 -7.78 -18.41
C LEU A 217 8.76 -8.97 -18.22
N LEU A 218 9.28 -10.19 -18.39
CA LEU A 218 8.52 -11.42 -18.17
C LEU A 218 8.17 -11.58 -16.69
N ARG A 219 9.14 -11.32 -15.80
CA ARG A 219 8.96 -11.35 -14.34
C ARG A 219 7.89 -10.36 -13.88
N GLY A 220 8.03 -9.10 -14.27
CA GLY A 220 7.07 -8.05 -13.92
C GLY A 220 5.67 -8.35 -14.43
N THR A 221 5.54 -9.02 -15.59
CA THR A 221 4.23 -9.42 -16.13
C THR A 221 3.57 -10.51 -15.29
N THR A 222 4.30 -11.56 -14.89
CA THR A 222 3.73 -12.64 -14.08
C THR A 222 3.39 -12.19 -12.67
N GLU A 223 4.24 -11.34 -12.07
CA GLU A 223 3.99 -10.70 -10.78
C GLU A 223 2.76 -9.78 -10.83
N SER A 224 2.64 -8.95 -11.87
CA SER A 224 1.46 -8.09 -12.06
C SER A 224 0.18 -8.90 -12.20
N MET A 225 0.25 -10.02 -12.94
CA MET A 225 -0.88 -10.89 -13.18
C MET A 225 -1.36 -11.58 -11.90
N SER A 226 -0.45 -12.13 -11.07
CA SER A 226 -0.84 -12.77 -9.82
C SER A 226 -1.50 -11.76 -8.86
N ALA A 227 -0.94 -10.56 -8.75
CA ALA A 227 -1.49 -9.51 -7.90
C ALA A 227 -2.87 -9.05 -8.37
N THR A 228 -3.05 -8.84 -9.68
CA THR A 228 -4.32 -8.42 -10.29
C THR A 228 -5.41 -9.47 -10.08
N ILE A 229 -5.11 -10.75 -10.36
CA ILE A 229 -6.06 -11.87 -10.15
C ILE A 229 -6.48 -11.98 -8.69
N ALA A 230 -5.57 -11.66 -7.76
CA ALA A 230 -5.87 -11.67 -6.34
C ALA A 230 -6.73 -10.48 -5.88
N GLY A 231 -7.09 -9.55 -6.77
CA GLY A 231 -7.97 -8.42 -6.45
C GLY A 231 -7.35 -7.40 -5.50
N ILE A 232 -6.11 -6.97 -5.77
CA ILE A 232 -5.50 -5.80 -5.10
C ILE A 232 -6.15 -4.49 -5.56
N ASP A 233 -6.05 -3.43 -4.75
CA ASP A 233 -6.69 -2.13 -5.05
C ASP A 233 -5.82 -1.24 -5.95
N SER A 234 -4.49 -1.36 -5.88
CA SER A 234 -3.56 -0.58 -6.72
C SER A 234 -2.25 -1.31 -6.93
N LEU A 235 -1.60 -1.11 -8.09
CA LEU A 235 -0.40 -1.83 -8.51
C LEU A 235 0.68 -0.87 -9.00
N THR A 236 1.92 -1.10 -8.58
CA THR A 236 3.12 -0.52 -9.18
C THR A 236 3.95 -1.61 -9.83
N VAL A 237 4.17 -1.49 -11.15
CA VAL A 237 5.12 -2.33 -11.88
C VAL A 237 6.45 -1.63 -11.94
N THR A 238 7.48 -2.27 -11.41
CA THR A 238 8.84 -1.74 -11.38
C THR A 238 9.44 -1.81 -12.79
N PRO A 239 10.03 -0.73 -13.31
CA PRO A 239 10.71 -0.73 -14.58
C PRO A 239 11.78 -1.82 -14.66
N PHE A 240 11.93 -2.44 -15.84
CA PHE A 240 12.83 -3.60 -16.04
C PHE A 240 14.31 -3.27 -15.80
N ASN A 241 14.68 -1.99 -15.87
CA ASN A 241 16.03 -1.49 -15.73
C ASN A 241 16.36 -0.95 -14.32
N ASN A 242 15.38 -0.98 -13.39
CA ASN A 242 15.49 -0.39 -12.06
C ASN A 242 16.66 -0.97 -11.21
N ALA A 243 17.10 -2.20 -11.49
CA ALA A 243 18.21 -2.83 -10.78
C ALA A 243 19.59 -2.20 -11.07
N PHE A 244 19.76 -1.44 -12.16
CA PHE A 244 21.08 -0.93 -12.57
C PHE A 244 21.09 0.51 -13.09
N GLU A 245 19.93 1.11 -13.38
CA GLU A 245 19.84 2.51 -13.75
C GLU A 245 18.52 3.14 -13.31
N LYS A 246 18.47 4.47 -13.36
CA LYS A 246 17.20 5.19 -13.17
C LYS A 246 16.25 4.85 -14.32
N ALA A 247 14.95 4.81 -14.01
CA ALA A 247 13.94 4.58 -15.01
C ALA A 247 14.03 5.62 -16.14
N THR A 248 13.80 5.17 -17.37
CA THR A 248 13.77 5.99 -18.58
C THR A 248 12.33 6.10 -19.05
N ASP A 249 12.03 7.08 -19.91
CA ASP A 249 10.71 7.20 -20.54
C ASP A 249 10.25 5.90 -21.23
N PHE A 250 11.21 5.14 -21.76
CA PHE A 250 10.96 3.84 -22.37
C PHE A 250 10.60 2.79 -21.32
N SER A 251 11.41 2.63 -20.27
CA SER A 251 11.15 1.60 -19.27
C SER A 251 9.88 1.87 -18.45
N ASP A 252 9.60 3.13 -18.12
CA ASP A 252 8.33 3.56 -17.51
C ASP A 252 7.13 3.32 -18.41
N ARG A 253 7.29 3.52 -19.73
CA ARG A 253 6.23 3.20 -20.69
C ARG A 253 5.93 1.72 -20.71
N ILE A 254 6.95 0.86 -20.70
CA ILE A 254 6.73 -0.58 -20.73
C ILE A 254 6.07 -1.05 -19.43
N ALA A 255 6.57 -0.62 -18.26
CA ALA A 255 5.99 -0.98 -16.96
C ALA A 255 4.51 -0.58 -16.85
N ARG A 256 4.14 0.62 -17.31
CA ARG A 256 2.75 1.06 -17.38
C ARG A 256 1.92 0.24 -18.37
N ASN A 257 2.47 -0.03 -19.56
CA ASN A 257 1.75 -0.76 -20.59
C ASN A 257 1.46 -2.22 -20.17
N THR A 258 2.30 -2.85 -19.34
CA THR A 258 1.97 -4.15 -18.73
C THR A 258 0.64 -4.09 -18.00
N GLN A 259 0.41 -3.06 -17.18
CA GLN A 259 -0.85 -2.90 -16.44
C GLN A 259 -2.04 -2.63 -17.37
N ILE A 260 -1.85 -1.77 -18.38
CA ILE A 260 -2.90 -1.46 -19.37
C ILE A 260 -3.29 -2.72 -20.16
N LEU A 261 -2.32 -3.54 -20.56
CA LEU A 261 -2.57 -4.80 -21.26
C LEU A 261 -3.38 -5.76 -20.38
N LEU A 262 -3.03 -5.88 -19.09
CA LEU A 262 -3.81 -6.71 -18.16
C LEU A 262 -5.25 -6.21 -17.98
N LYS A 263 -5.42 -4.89 -17.92
CA LYS A 263 -6.73 -4.25 -17.74
C LYS A 263 -7.63 -4.37 -18.97
N GLU A 264 -7.09 -4.08 -20.16
CA GLU A 264 -7.89 -3.92 -21.39
C GLU A 264 -7.99 -5.21 -22.22
N GLU A 265 -6.99 -6.10 -22.15
CA GLU A 265 -6.88 -7.27 -23.06
C GLU A 265 -6.93 -8.63 -22.36
N SER A 266 -6.71 -8.69 -21.03
CA SER A 266 -6.64 -9.99 -20.31
C SER A 266 -7.96 -10.44 -19.67
N TYR A 267 -9.01 -9.60 -19.70
CA TYR A 267 -10.36 -9.90 -19.17
C TYR A 267 -10.41 -10.28 -17.68
N PHE A 268 -9.40 -9.89 -16.89
CA PHE A 268 -9.39 -10.15 -15.44
C PHE A 268 -10.45 -9.33 -14.68
N ASP A 269 -11.03 -8.31 -15.31
CA ASP A 269 -12.10 -7.48 -14.76
C ASP A 269 -13.51 -8.11 -14.88
N LYS A 270 -13.65 -9.23 -15.60
CA LYS A 270 -14.98 -9.80 -15.93
C LYS A 270 -15.62 -10.60 -14.80
N ILE A 271 -14.82 -11.17 -13.90
CA ILE A 271 -15.28 -12.02 -12.80
C ILE A 271 -14.52 -11.62 -11.53
N ALA A 272 -15.24 -11.47 -10.42
CA ALA A 272 -14.62 -11.27 -9.12
C ALA A 272 -13.99 -12.58 -8.61
N ASP A 273 -12.75 -12.51 -8.13
CA ASP A 273 -11.93 -13.66 -7.66
C ASP A 273 -11.98 -14.87 -8.62
N PRO A 274 -11.43 -14.76 -9.85
CA PRO A 274 -11.47 -15.85 -10.83
C PRO A 274 -10.69 -17.10 -10.39
N ALA A 275 -9.86 -16.98 -9.36
CA ALA A 275 -9.15 -18.08 -8.71
C ALA A 275 -10.01 -18.87 -7.70
N GLY A 276 -11.15 -18.32 -7.30
CA GLY A 276 -12.05 -18.91 -6.30
C GLY A 276 -12.55 -20.29 -6.70
N GLY A 277 -12.56 -21.22 -5.75
CA GLY A 277 -12.98 -22.61 -5.95
C GLY A 277 -11.93 -23.53 -6.55
N SER A 278 -10.76 -23.01 -6.94
CA SER A 278 -9.61 -23.85 -7.32
C SER A 278 -9.09 -24.62 -6.11
N TYR A 279 -9.14 -25.96 -6.13
CA TYR A 279 -8.64 -26.80 -5.02
C TYR A 279 -7.23 -26.41 -4.58
N TYR A 280 -6.33 -26.15 -5.54
CA TYR A 280 -4.95 -25.80 -5.24
C TYR A 280 -4.84 -24.44 -4.56
N ILE A 281 -5.51 -23.40 -5.09
CA ILE A 281 -5.42 -22.05 -4.54
C ILE A 281 -6.14 -21.96 -3.18
N GLU A 282 -7.28 -22.62 -3.01
CA GLU A 282 -7.98 -22.65 -1.73
C GLU A 282 -7.15 -23.35 -0.64
N THR A 283 -6.55 -24.50 -0.96
CA THR A 283 -5.66 -25.22 -0.03
C THR A 283 -4.44 -24.38 0.32
N LEU A 284 -3.85 -23.71 -0.67
CA LEU A 284 -2.69 -22.85 -0.47
C LEU A 284 -3.04 -21.60 0.35
N THR A 285 -4.20 -20.98 0.10
CA THR A 285 -4.70 -19.84 0.90
C THR A 285 -4.90 -20.27 2.35
N ALA A 286 -5.53 -21.41 2.61
CA ALA A 286 -5.72 -21.92 3.96
C ALA A 286 -4.38 -22.20 4.66
N SER A 287 -3.44 -22.86 3.95
CA SER A 287 -2.12 -23.15 4.49
C SER A 287 -1.33 -21.89 4.82
N ILE A 288 -1.31 -20.90 3.92
CA ILE A 288 -0.63 -19.61 4.16
C ILE A 288 -1.28 -18.90 5.35
N ALA A 289 -2.62 -18.87 5.41
CA ALA A 289 -3.34 -18.25 6.50
C ALA A 289 -3.00 -18.87 7.86
N GLU A 290 -2.99 -20.21 7.95
CA GLU A 290 -2.63 -20.94 9.18
C GLU A 290 -1.20 -20.61 9.65
N HIS A 291 -0.22 -20.70 8.74
CA HIS A 291 1.18 -20.49 9.10
C HIS A 291 1.47 -19.02 9.43
N ALA A 292 0.86 -18.09 8.69
CA ALA A 292 1.01 -16.66 8.96
C ALA A 292 0.32 -16.28 10.28
N TRP A 293 -0.84 -16.85 10.57
CA TRP A 293 -1.54 -16.63 11.84
C TRP A 293 -0.74 -17.16 13.03
N LYS A 294 -0.18 -18.37 12.91
CA LYS A 294 0.70 -18.92 13.95
C LYS A 294 1.89 -18.01 14.22
N LEU A 295 2.61 -17.58 13.17
CA LEU A 295 3.76 -16.69 13.31
C LEU A 295 3.37 -15.30 13.84
N PHE A 296 2.17 -14.81 13.53
CA PHE A 296 1.64 -13.56 14.07
C PHE A 296 1.37 -13.63 15.59
N GLN A 297 1.06 -14.81 16.12
CA GLN A 297 0.77 -15.02 17.54
C GLN A 297 2.01 -15.28 18.41
N GLU A 298 3.18 -15.51 17.81
CA GLU A 298 4.47 -15.68 18.49
C GLU A 298 5.05 -14.32 18.94
#